data_AF-A0A925W760-F1
#
_entry.id   AF-A0A925W760-F1
#
_cell.length_a   1.000
_cell.length_b   1.000
_cell.length_c   1.000
_cell.angle_alpha   90.00
_cell.angle_beta   90.00
_cell.angle_gamma   90.00
#
_symmetry.space_group_name_H-M   'P 1'
#
loop_
_entity.id
_entity.type
_entity.pdbx_description
1 polymer ?
#
loop_
_entity_poly.entity_id
_entity_poly.type
_entity_poly.pdbx_seq_one_letter_code
_entity_poly.pdbx_strand_id
1 'polypeptide(L)'
;HGMDDLAAAVADFGPGPQRRLGILVDHLVAGSKETRAAHTVAGPHVLVTGHPYVDVWEAVKPGVVGIRAWPQVPRGTDWKTGVCAALRWGEPADGARRVLGSVTNFRDLETPLIGAVEQLIDFVTG
;
A
#
# COMPACT_ATOMS: atom_id res chain seq x y z
N HIS A 1 -0.44 13.35 -9.93
CA HIS A 1 0.54 12.51 -10.62
C HIS A 1 0.44 11.10 -10.06
N GLY A 2 -0.65 10.40 -10.37
CA GLY A 2 -0.99 9.13 -9.74
C GLY A 2 -1.53 8.18 -10.80
N MET A 3 -2.80 7.79 -10.69
CA MET A 3 -3.43 6.80 -11.59
C MET A 3 -3.35 7.10 -13.11
N ASP A 4 -3.34 8.37 -13.54
CA ASP A 4 -3.14 8.69 -14.97
C ASP A 4 -1.71 8.34 -15.45
N ASP A 5 -0.74 8.46 -14.57
CA ASP A 5 0.63 7.99 -14.80
C ASP A 5 0.70 6.45 -14.77
N LEU A 6 -0.21 5.79 -14.05
CA LEU A 6 -0.26 4.33 -14.00
C LEU A 6 -0.61 3.73 -15.36
N ALA A 7 -1.61 4.27 -16.06
CA ALA A 7 -1.97 3.78 -17.39
C ALA A 7 -0.82 3.91 -18.39
N ALA A 8 -0.13 5.06 -18.37
CA ALA A 8 1.07 5.27 -19.19
C ALA A 8 2.20 4.30 -18.80
N ALA A 9 2.49 4.14 -17.51
CA ALA A 9 3.52 3.22 -17.03
C ALA A 9 3.21 1.75 -17.38
N VAL A 10 1.94 1.35 -17.34
CA VAL A 10 1.50 0.02 -17.78
C VAL A 10 1.73 -0.15 -19.28
N ALA A 11 1.36 0.85 -20.10
CA ALA A 11 1.58 0.81 -21.54
C ALA A 11 3.09 0.73 -21.88
N ASP A 12 3.91 1.55 -21.23
CA ASP A 12 5.37 1.57 -21.41
C ASP A 12 6.03 0.28 -20.94
N PHE A 13 5.50 -0.34 -19.89
CA PHE A 13 5.95 -1.65 -19.46
C PHE A 13 5.69 -2.68 -20.57
N GLY A 14 4.50 -2.71 -21.18
CA GLY A 14 4.11 -3.73 -22.16
C GLY A 14 3.93 -5.13 -21.55
N PRO A 15 2.91 -5.34 -20.71
CA PRO A 15 2.60 -6.65 -20.13
C PRO A 15 2.20 -7.68 -21.20
N GLY A 16 2.64 -8.93 -21.02
CA GLY A 16 2.37 -10.01 -21.96
C GLY A 16 2.43 -11.40 -21.31
N PRO A 17 2.21 -12.48 -22.08
CA PRO A 17 2.14 -13.84 -21.56
C PRO A 17 3.38 -14.29 -20.76
N GLN A 18 4.56 -13.77 -21.11
CA GLN A 18 5.84 -14.07 -20.46
C GLN A 18 6.32 -12.93 -19.56
N ARG A 19 5.51 -11.88 -19.38
CA ARG A 19 5.90 -10.64 -18.70
C ARG A 19 4.68 -10.02 -18.03
N ARG A 20 4.25 -10.65 -16.94
CA ARG A 20 3.12 -10.21 -16.14
C ARG A 20 3.50 -9.01 -15.27
N LEU A 21 2.51 -8.16 -14.99
CA LEU A 21 2.66 -6.98 -14.13
C LEU A 21 1.71 -7.09 -12.94
N GLY A 22 2.26 -7.07 -11.74
CA GLY A 22 1.51 -6.93 -10.50
C GLY A 22 1.61 -5.50 -9.98
N ILE A 23 0.49 -4.90 -9.61
CA ILE A 23 0.41 -3.54 -9.05
C ILE A 23 -0.24 -3.63 -7.67
N LEU A 24 0.48 -3.16 -6.65
CA LEU A 24 -0.04 -3.02 -5.29
C LEU A 24 -0.41 -1.55 -5.04
N VAL A 25 -1.65 -1.31 -4.62
CA VAL A 25 -2.17 0.03 -4.35
C VAL A 25 -2.56 0.17 -2.88
N ASP A 26 -2.22 1.31 -2.27
CA ASP A 26 -2.71 1.70 -0.94
C ASP A 26 -4.14 2.28 -1.03
N HIS A 27 -4.86 2.33 0.09
CA HIS A 27 -6.25 2.83 0.15
C HIS A 27 -7.21 2.23 -0.88
N LEU A 28 -7.01 0.97 -1.26
CA LEU A 28 -7.89 0.31 -2.22
C LEU A 28 -9.21 -0.06 -1.53
N VAL A 29 -10.11 0.91 -1.43
CA VAL A 29 -11.44 0.79 -0.85
C VAL A 29 -12.47 0.68 -1.96
N ALA A 30 -13.31 -0.36 -1.91
CA ALA A 30 -14.34 -0.61 -2.89
C ALA A 30 -15.19 0.66 -3.16
N GLY A 31 -15.35 1.02 -4.43
CA GLY A 31 -16.12 2.19 -4.87
C GLY A 31 -15.34 3.52 -4.89
N SER A 32 -14.06 3.52 -4.50
CA SER A 32 -13.19 4.71 -4.61
C SER A 32 -12.86 5.05 -6.08
N LYS A 33 -12.37 6.27 -6.31
CA LYS A 33 -11.92 6.69 -7.66
C LYS A 33 -10.71 5.86 -8.10
N GLU A 34 -9.85 5.56 -7.14
CA GLU A 34 -8.63 4.77 -7.25
C GLU A 34 -8.98 3.34 -7.65
N THR A 35 -10.00 2.73 -7.04
CA THR A 35 -10.49 1.40 -7.45
C THR A 35 -11.02 1.40 -8.88
N ARG A 36 -11.80 2.42 -9.27
CA ARG A 36 -12.29 2.52 -10.66
C ARG A 36 -11.17 2.66 -11.67
N ALA A 37 -10.14 3.42 -11.34
CA ALA A 37 -9.00 3.64 -12.23
C ALA A 37 -8.06 2.42 -12.25
N ALA A 38 -7.89 1.69 -11.14
CA ALA A 38 -7.20 0.40 -11.11
C ALA A 38 -7.84 -0.63 -12.05
N HIS A 39 -9.18 -0.63 -12.15
CA HIS A 39 -9.89 -1.52 -13.06
C HIS A 39 -9.66 -1.24 -14.55
N THR A 40 -9.28 -0.02 -14.94
CA THR A 40 -9.08 0.30 -16.36
C THR A 40 -7.79 -0.27 -16.93
N VAL A 41 -6.79 -0.54 -16.08
CA VAL A 41 -5.49 -1.10 -16.49
C VAL A 41 -5.37 -2.60 -16.24
N ALA A 42 -6.31 -3.18 -15.47
CA ALA A 42 -6.34 -4.61 -15.19
C ALA A 42 -6.64 -5.42 -16.47
N GLY A 43 -6.05 -6.61 -16.57
CA GLY A 43 -6.24 -7.50 -17.73
C GLY A 43 -5.54 -8.85 -17.57
N PRO A 44 -5.52 -9.70 -18.61
CA PRO A 44 -4.96 -11.05 -18.52
C PRO A 44 -3.49 -11.12 -18.07
N HIS A 45 -2.75 -10.02 -18.24
CA HIS A 45 -1.33 -9.92 -17.89
C HIS A 45 -1.04 -8.80 -16.87
N VAL A 46 -2.10 -8.18 -16.31
CA VAL A 46 -2.00 -7.13 -15.31
C VAL A 46 -2.97 -7.41 -14.16
N LEU A 47 -2.43 -7.63 -12.96
CA LEU A 47 -3.22 -7.74 -11.74
C LEU A 47 -3.03 -6.48 -10.90
N VAL A 48 -4.15 -5.90 -10.45
CA VAL A 48 -4.14 -4.83 -9.46
C VAL A 48 -4.75 -5.35 -8.17
N THR A 49 -3.98 -5.31 -7.08
CA THR A 49 -4.44 -5.61 -5.72
C THR A 49 -4.13 -4.42 -4.82
N GLY A 50 -4.57 -4.48 -3.57
CA GLY A 50 -4.30 -3.41 -2.63
C GLY A 50 -4.79 -3.69 -1.23
N HIS A 51 -4.60 -2.70 -0.37
CA HIS A 51 -5.00 -2.76 1.03
C HIS A 51 -5.85 -1.56 1.43
N PRO A 52 -6.69 -1.66 2.46
CA PRO A 52 -7.60 -0.58 2.85
C PRO A 52 -6.89 0.57 3.58
N TYR A 53 -5.63 0.39 3.96
CA TYR A 53 -4.89 1.34 4.79
C TYR A 53 -4.45 2.59 4.05
N VAL A 54 -4.32 3.67 4.82
CA VAL A 54 -3.94 4.98 4.34
C VAL A 54 -2.47 5.06 3.91
N ASP A 55 -1.63 4.28 4.55
CA ASP A 55 -0.24 4.16 4.19
C ASP A 55 0.21 2.76 4.60
N VAL A 56 1.30 2.28 4.01
CA VAL A 56 1.89 0.99 4.38
C VAL A 56 2.26 0.93 5.87
N TRP A 57 2.53 2.07 6.53
CA TRP A 57 2.74 2.08 7.98
C TRP A 57 1.51 1.57 8.75
N GLU A 58 0.31 1.99 8.35
CA GLU A 58 -0.93 1.57 9.03
C GLU A 58 -1.21 0.07 8.86
N ALA A 59 -0.59 -0.57 7.86
CA ALA A 59 -0.61 -2.02 7.69
C ALA A 59 0.30 -2.78 8.66
N VAL A 60 1.15 -2.10 9.45
CA VAL A 60 1.93 -2.72 10.53
C VAL A 60 1.05 -2.80 11.78
N LYS A 61 1.02 -3.96 12.44
CA LYS A 61 0.24 -4.15 13.67
C LYS A 61 0.66 -3.13 14.73
N PRO A 62 -0.27 -2.39 15.37
CA PRO A 62 0.06 -1.35 16.35
C PRO A 62 1.04 -1.80 17.46
N GLY A 63 0.86 -3.02 17.95
CA GLY A 63 1.71 -3.59 19.00
C GLY A 63 3.19 -3.72 18.60
N VAL A 64 3.49 -3.90 17.31
CA VAL A 64 4.86 -4.02 16.79
C VAL A 64 5.63 -2.72 16.98
N VAL A 65 4.97 -1.58 16.81
CA VAL A 65 5.57 -0.24 16.96
C VAL A 65 5.34 0.38 18.35
N GLY A 66 4.74 -0.39 19.27
CA GLY A 66 4.50 -0.01 20.65
C GLY A 66 3.35 0.98 20.86
N ILE A 67 2.34 0.97 19.98
CA ILE A 67 1.15 1.82 20.11
C ILE A 67 -0.11 0.97 20.26
N ARG A 68 -1.15 1.53 20.90
CA ARG A 68 -2.44 0.83 21.07
C ARG A 68 -3.20 0.71 19.74
N ALA A 69 -3.16 1.77 18.93
CA ALA A 69 -3.78 1.85 17.62
C ALA A 69 -3.11 2.98 16.83
N TRP A 70 -3.18 2.91 15.50
CA TRP A 70 -2.81 4.03 14.64
C TRP A 70 -3.71 5.24 14.91
N PRO A 71 -3.17 6.47 14.97
CA PRO A 71 -3.97 7.65 15.20
C PRO A 71 -4.82 7.98 13.97
N GLN A 72 -6.01 8.51 14.21
CA GLN A 72 -6.85 9.04 13.15
C GLN A 72 -6.30 10.40 12.71
N VAL A 73 -5.91 10.53 11.44
CA VAL A 73 -5.43 11.79 10.87
C VAL A 73 -6.56 12.47 10.08
N PRO A 74 -6.86 13.76 10.35
CA PRO A 74 -7.88 14.48 9.60
C PRO A 74 -7.60 14.51 8.09
N ARG A 75 -8.66 14.41 7.30
CA ARG A 75 -8.57 14.53 5.83
C ARG A 75 -7.95 15.88 5.45
N GLY A 76 -7.11 15.87 4.41
CA GLY A 76 -6.41 17.07 3.93
C GLY A 76 -5.10 17.36 4.67
N THR A 77 -4.78 16.59 5.72
CA THR A 77 -3.44 16.59 6.34
C THR A 77 -2.61 15.47 5.73
N ASP A 78 -1.32 15.71 5.48
CA ASP A 78 -0.38 14.64 5.14
C ASP A 78 -0.38 13.58 6.25
N TRP A 79 -0.67 12.33 5.89
CA TRP A 79 -0.95 11.31 6.88
C TRP A 79 0.27 10.98 7.75
N LYS A 80 1.45 10.84 7.15
CA LYS A 80 2.69 10.55 7.89
C LYS A 80 3.04 11.67 8.87
N THR A 81 2.92 12.92 8.44
CA THR A 81 3.11 14.09 9.29
C THR A 81 2.11 14.10 10.45
N GLY A 82 0.83 13.82 10.17
CA GLY A 82 -0.21 13.75 11.20
C GLY A 82 0.02 12.64 12.22
N VAL A 83 0.45 11.45 11.77
CA VAL A 83 0.81 10.32 12.64
C VAL A 83 1.99 10.68 13.54
N CYS A 84 3.05 11.23 12.96
CA CYS A 84 4.24 11.62 13.71
C CYS A 84 3.94 12.71 14.74
N ALA A 85 3.09 13.69 14.41
CA ALA A 85 2.63 14.70 15.34
C ALA A 85 1.81 14.09 16.50
N ALA A 86 0.85 13.22 16.19
CA ALA A 86 -0.02 12.59 17.18
C ALA A 86 0.75 11.67 18.16
N LEU A 87 1.76 10.96 17.66
CA LEU A 87 2.56 10.01 18.44
C LEU A 87 3.84 10.62 19.02
N ARG A 88 4.13 11.89 18.71
CA ARG A 88 5.37 12.60 19.05
C ARG A 88 6.63 11.86 18.59
N TRP A 89 6.61 11.37 17.36
CA TRP A 89 7.71 10.60 16.77
C TRP A 89 8.75 11.46 16.04
N GLY A 90 8.57 12.78 15.98
CA GLY A 90 9.47 13.68 15.25
C GLY A 90 9.00 13.89 13.81
N GLU A 91 9.91 13.92 12.86
CA GLU A 91 9.58 14.10 11.45
C GLU A 91 9.17 12.77 10.79
N PRO A 92 8.54 12.79 9.59
CA PRO A 92 8.21 11.56 8.86
C PRO A 92 9.40 10.62 8.65
N ALA A 93 10.63 11.15 8.52
CA ALA A 93 11.83 10.32 8.42
C ALA A 93 12.14 9.55 9.71
N ASP A 94 11.87 10.12 10.88
CA ASP A 94 12.01 9.45 12.18
C ASP A 94 10.96 8.34 12.34
N GLY A 95 9.72 8.65 11.97
CA GLY A 95 8.62 7.68 11.92
C GLY A 95 8.96 6.50 11.00
N ALA A 96 9.49 6.78 9.80
CA ALA A 96 9.90 5.75 8.84
C ALA A 96 10.93 4.79 9.44
N ARG A 97 12.00 5.34 10.04
CA ARG A 97 13.04 4.56 10.70
C ARG A 97 12.49 3.70 11.83
N ARG A 98 11.58 4.25 12.63
CA ARG A 98 10.94 3.52 13.73
C ARG A 98 10.11 2.34 13.24
N VAL A 99 9.24 2.56 12.25
CA VAL A 99 8.39 1.52 11.68
C VAL A 99 9.25 0.42 11.04
N LEU A 100 10.19 0.81 10.16
CA LEU A 100 11.10 -0.13 9.49
C LEU A 100 11.94 -0.95 10.48
N GLY A 101 12.43 -0.31 11.55
CA GLY A 101 13.22 -0.99 12.58
C GLY A 101 12.41 -1.92 13.50
N SER A 102 11.08 -1.82 13.49
CA SER A 102 10.21 -2.64 14.35
C SER A 102 9.69 -3.89 13.64
N VAL A 103 9.58 -3.87 12.30
CA VAL A 103 9.08 -5.00 11.51
C VAL A 103 10.19 -6.03 11.29
N THR A 104 9.92 -7.28 11.62
CA THR A 104 10.88 -8.39 11.49
C THR A 104 10.43 -9.45 10.50
N ASN A 105 9.13 -9.70 10.39
CA ASN A 105 8.58 -10.69 9.48
C ASN A 105 7.11 -10.40 9.13
N PHE A 106 6.56 -11.16 8.18
CA PHE A 106 5.19 -10.94 7.70
C PHE A 106 4.12 -11.00 8.81
N ARG A 107 4.35 -11.69 9.93
CA ARG A 107 3.39 -11.77 11.04
C ARG A 107 3.21 -10.43 11.77
N ASP A 108 4.12 -9.49 11.56
CA ASP A 108 4.04 -8.13 12.10
C ASP A 108 3.08 -7.24 11.30
N LEU A 109 2.61 -7.72 10.14
CA LEU A 109 1.72 -7.00 9.24
C LEU A 109 0.28 -7.49 9.40
N GLU A 110 -0.65 -6.61 9.06
CA GLU A 110 -2.06 -6.92 8.99
C GLU A 110 -2.40 -7.77 7.77
N THR A 111 -3.36 -8.69 7.93
CA THR A 111 -3.74 -9.67 6.91
C THR A 111 -4.10 -9.08 5.54
N PRO A 112 -4.81 -7.94 5.41
CA PRO A 112 -5.14 -7.38 4.10
C PRO A 112 -3.92 -7.08 3.24
N LEU A 113 -2.82 -6.58 3.82
CA LEU A 113 -1.59 -6.34 3.06
C LEU A 113 -0.92 -7.65 2.64
N ILE A 114 -0.85 -8.62 3.56
CA ILE A 114 -0.26 -9.94 3.29
C ILE A 114 -0.98 -10.61 2.12
N GLY A 115 -2.31 -10.71 2.20
CA GLY A 115 -3.11 -11.37 1.16
C GLY A 115 -3.05 -10.66 -0.19
N ALA A 116 -2.92 -9.33 -0.21
CA ALA A 116 -2.73 -8.57 -1.45
C ALA A 116 -1.37 -8.85 -2.10
N VAL A 117 -0.30 -9.00 -1.30
CA VAL A 117 1.04 -9.34 -1.78
C VAL A 117 1.12 -10.79 -2.24
N GLU A 118 0.51 -11.73 -1.52
CA GLU A 118 0.44 -13.14 -1.92
C GLU A 118 -0.23 -13.30 -3.29
N GLN A 119 -1.37 -12.64 -3.51
CA GLN A 119 -2.04 -12.64 -4.82
C GLN A 119 -1.16 -12.10 -5.94
N LEU A 120 -0.34 -11.07 -5.65
CA LEU A 120 0.60 -10.53 -6.64
C LEU A 120 1.71 -11.51 -6.97
N ILE A 121 2.30 -12.16 -5.95
CA ILE A 121 3.36 -13.15 -6.12
C ILE A 121 2.84 -14.32 -6.97
N ASP A 122 1.69 -14.88 -6.61
CA ASP A 122 1.07 -15.98 -7.34
C ASP A 122 0.82 -15.59 -8.80
N PHE A 123 0.34 -14.37 -9.04
CA PHE A 123 0.07 -13.89 -10.38
C PHE A 123 1.32 -13.75 -11.25
N VAL A 124 2.42 -13.19 -10.72
CA VAL A 124 3.63 -12.93 -11.52
C VAL A 124 4.56 -14.14 -11.64
N THR A 125 4.40 -15.13 -10.77
CA THR A 125 5.23 -16.36 -10.77
C THR A 125 4.56 -17.58 -11.39
N GLY A 126 3.23 -17.56 -11.55
CA GLY A 126 2.47 -18.60 -12.26
C GLY A 126 2.13 -18.26 -13.70
#